data_AF-A0A2G8SG64-F1
#
_entry.id   AF-A0A2G8SG64-F1
#
_cell.length_a   1.000
_cell.length_b   1.000
_cell.length_c   1.000
_cell.angle_alpha   90.00
_cell.angle_beta   90.00
_cell.angle_gamma   90.00
#
_symmetry.space_group_name_H-M   'P 1'
#
loop_
_entity.id
_entity.type
_entity.pdbx_description
1 polymer ?
#
loop_
_entity_poly.entity_id
_entity_poly.type
_entity_poly.pdbx_seq_one_letter_code
_entity_poly.pdbx_strand_id
1 'polypeptide(L)'
;MKELNLLGNHSLDREHLLYLERFTSIQTLCLSHQFHLDEGILQTLSEIPTIRHLNVTVRLGKGDRKGALDFGDCFQGLRTLELRGKHKDVSDVFIAMSAPHLHLIALDFTDPPSTNVPNSPFSTIVPHIPNTVTGFSCAFCAVLDPLPKSLSDLLGPLPPRLPNLASFDLTSEKSPLSVTNDDLAQLSDAWPLLAHLNVRVTVSAARFNLQTVRRPDVHGLAALAQRCPQLETLHLPELDIDKPSPSGNGPDAVEKAPVPIPFLSHRLKELLVQSVSLAPTKAQHEAAVALDMLFPYLDLRTMRPGQGGAATATGGAWATIWRTLEIMRWGRQNRALAEGGCDAAVPEVPDMPAEPGGVRRRLLPPVAHAHALLQPVQQMPPPPPPPPLPLPIFNANDLHAVMVDDDSGTESE
;
A
#
# COMPACT_ATOMS: atom_id res chain seq x y z
N MET A 1 26.81 0.54 -10.43
CA MET A 1 25.85 1.64 -10.23
C MET A 1 26.49 2.60 -9.24
N LYS A 2 26.53 3.90 -9.54
CA LYS A 2 27.15 4.90 -8.65
C LYS A 2 26.02 5.60 -7.88
N GLU A 3 25.98 5.38 -6.59
CA GLU A 3 24.88 5.79 -5.71
C GLU A 3 25.41 6.71 -4.61
N LEU A 4 24.67 7.77 -4.33
CA LEU A 4 24.89 8.65 -3.19
C LEU A 4 23.61 8.69 -2.35
N ASN A 5 23.66 8.05 -1.19
CA ASN A 5 22.55 7.97 -0.26
C ASN A 5 22.90 8.76 0.99
N LEU A 6 22.27 9.93 1.16
CA LEU A 6 22.41 10.77 2.33
C LEU A 6 21.19 10.57 3.24
N LEU A 7 21.14 9.39 3.86
CA LEU A 7 20.08 8.99 4.79
C LEU A 7 20.50 9.34 6.22
N GLY A 8 19.59 9.94 6.99
CA GLY A 8 19.80 10.28 8.40
C GLY A 8 19.83 11.79 8.68
N ASN A 9 20.01 12.10 9.96
CA ASN A 9 20.01 13.46 10.50
C ASN A 9 21.43 14.03 10.40
N HIS A 10 21.81 14.54 9.23
CA HIS A 10 23.10 15.22 9.06
C HIS A 10 22.90 16.73 9.01
N SER A 11 23.84 17.47 9.57
CA SER A 11 23.87 18.93 9.53
C SER A 11 24.44 19.47 8.21
N LEU A 12 24.07 18.87 7.06
CA LEU A 12 24.48 19.41 5.77
C LEU A 12 23.63 20.64 5.49
N ASP A 13 24.30 21.77 5.30
CA ASP A 13 23.66 23.00 4.85
C ASP A 13 23.61 23.08 3.30
N ARG A 14 23.08 24.19 2.82
CA ARG A 14 22.98 24.53 1.40
C ARG A 14 24.33 24.52 0.68
N GLU A 15 25.40 25.00 1.32
CA GLU A 15 26.73 25.10 0.70
C GLU A 15 27.30 23.72 0.43
N HIS A 16 27.07 22.77 1.35
CA HIS A 16 27.48 21.38 1.15
C HIS A 16 26.79 20.72 -0.05
N LEU A 17 25.51 21.02 -0.27
CA LEU A 17 24.74 20.45 -1.38
C LEU A 17 25.14 21.02 -2.74
N LEU A 18 25.72 22.22 -2.81
CA LEU A 18 26.26 22.77 -4.06
C LEU A 18 27.46 21.97 -4.58
N TYR A 19 28.21 21.30 -3.70
CA TYR A 19 29.30 20.42 -4.14
C TYR A 19 28.83 19.14 -4.86
N LEU A 20 27.51 18.89 -4.95
CA LEU A 20 26.96 17.79 -5.73
C LEU A 20 27.34 17.87 -7.21
N GLU A 21 27.62 19.08 -7.74
CA GLU A 21 28.12 19.30 -9.10
C GLU A 21 29.39 18.49 -9.43
N ARG A 22 30.23 18.24 -8.42
CA ARG A 22 31.51 17.56 -8.59
C ARG A 22 31.34 16.07 -8.89
N PHE A 23 30.17 15.53 -8.61
CA PHE A 23 29.87 14.12 -8.78
C PHE A 23 29.19 13.83 -10.12
N THR A 24 29.87 14.18 -11.21
CA THR A 24 29.38 14.07 -12.61
C THR A 24 29.00 12.67 -13.07
N SER A 25 29.24 11.64 -12.25
CA SER A 25 28.99 10.24 -12.57
C SER A 25 27.96 9.56 -11.66
N ILE A 26 27.29 10.31 -10.78
CA ILE A 26 26.20 9.77 -9.94
C ILE A 26 25.02 9.38 -10.81
N GLN A 27 24.48 8.19 -10.56
CA GLN A 27 23.27 7.69 -11.23
C GLN A 27 22.05 7.70 -10.31
N THR A 28 22.26 7.57 -9.01
CA THR A 28 21.20 7.54 -8.00
C THR A 28 21.55 8.52 -6.90
N LEU A 29 20.66 9.48 -6.68
CA LEU A 29 20.74 10.45 -5.60
C LEU A 29 19.49 10.31 -4.73
N CYS A 30 19.68 9.87 -3.50
CA CYS A 30 18.62 9.76 -2.51
C CYS A 30 18.98 10.60 -1.28
N LEU A 31 18.16 11.61 -1.01
CA LEU A 31 18.31 12.48 0.15
C LEU A 31 17.21 12.17 1.17
N SER A 32 17.55 12.24 2.46
CA SER A 32 16.55 12.14 3.52
C SER A 32 15.50 13.25 3.42
N HIS A 33 14.32 13.01 4.00
CA HIS A 33 13.22 13.98 3.97
C HIS A 33 13.53 15.31 4.69
N GLN A 34 14.65 15.39 5.42
CA GLN A 34 15.10 16.58 6.15
C GLN A 34 15.87 17.55 5.26
N PHE A 35 16.40 17.08 4.12
CA PHE A 35 17.08 17.94 3.16
C PHE A 35 16.08 18.58 2.23
N HIS A 36 15.94 19.89 2.34
CA HIS A 36 15.07 20.67 1.47
C HIS A 36 15.90 21.31 0.37
N LEU A 37 15.61 20.93 -0.89
CA LEU A 37 16.24 21.55 -2.04
C LEU A 37 15.47 22.79 -2.46
N ASP A 38 16.20 23.87 -2.64
CA ASP A 38 15.73 25.07 -3.30
C ASP A 38 15.97 24.99 -4.81
N GLU A 39 15.53 26.03 -5.52
CA GLU A 39 15.74 26.18 -6.97
C GLU A 39 17.20 26.08 -7.38
N GLY A 40 18.11 26.70 -6.62
CA GLY A 40 19.52 26.76 -6.98
C GLY A 40 20.17 25.38 -6.97
N ILE A 41 19.90 24.57 -5.95
CA ILE A 41 20.45 23.21 -5.89
C ILE A 41 19.81 22.32 -6.95
N LEU A 42 18.50 22.45 -7.21
CA LEU A 42 17.84 21.68 -8.27
C LEU A 42 18.43 22.00 -9.65
N GLN A 43 18.77 23.26 -9.92
CA GLN A 43 19.49 23.67 -11.14
C GLN A 43 20.86 22.99 -11.22
N THR A 44 21.63 22.97 -10.12
CA THR A 44 22.91 22.26 -10.10
C THR A 44 22.75 20.76 -10.35
N LEU A 45 21.69 20.13 -9.83
CA LEU A 45 21.41 18.71 -10.08
C LEU A 45 20.99 18.44 -11.52
N SER A 46 20.32 19.39 -12.16
CA SER A 46 19.85 19.26 -13.54
C SER A 46 21.02 19.18 -14.53
N GLU A 47 22.16 19.77 -14.18
CA GLU A 47 23.41 19.73 -14.96
C GLU A 47 24.14 18.38 -14.90
N ILE A 48 23.67 17.41 -14.10
CA ILE A 48 24.29 16.08 -13.99
C ILE A 48 23.58 15.10 -14.93
N PRO A 49 24.05 14.88 -16.17
CA PRO A 49 23.33 14.11 -17.19
C PRO A 49 23.27 12.61 -16.88
N THR A 50 24.05 12.15 -15.90
CA THR A 50 24.14 10.73 -15.52
C THR A 50 23.06 10.30 -14.52
N ILE A 51 22.31 11.24 -13.92
CA ILE A 51 21.24 10.94 -12.96
C ILE A 51 20.12 10.16 -13.65
N ARG A 52 19.76 9.03 -13.03
CA ARG A 52 18.69 8.12 -13.44
C ARG A 52 17.61 7.95 -12.38
N HIS A 53 17.99 8.09 -11.10
CA HIS A 53 17.08 8.00 -9.97
C HIS A 53 17.29 9.23 -9.07
N LEU A 54 16.21 9.95 -8.80
CA LEU A 54 16.22 11.15 -7.97
C LEU A 54 15.13 11.03 -6.90
N ASN A 55 15.52 10.94 -5.63
CA ASN A 55 14.63 11.01 -4.48
C ASN A 55 15.01 12.20 -3.61
N VAL A 56 14.11 13.18 -3.54
CA VAL A 56 14.38 14.48 -2.94
C VAL A 56 13.15 15.15 -2.31
N THR A 57 13.37 15.91 -1.24
CA THR A 57 12.37 16.86 -0.72
C THR A 57 12.61 18.26 -1.27
N VAL A 58 11.59 18.87 -1.85
CA VAL A 58 11.65 20.21 -2.45
C VAL A 58 10.96 21.24 -1.55
N ARG A 59 11.56 22.44 -1.49
CA ARG A 59 10.98 23.60 -0.81
C ARG A 59 11.37 24.87 -1.56
N LEU A 60 10.50 25.29 -2.47
CA LEU A 60 10.68 26.51 -3.25
C LEU A 60 10.14 27.65 -2.38
N GLY A 61 11.04 28.37 -1.69
CA GLY A 61 10.65 29.43 -0.77
C GLY A 61 9.68 30.45 -1.39
N LYS A 62 8.91 31.17 -0.55
CA LYS A 62 7.98 32.24 -0.98
C LYS A 62 8.67 33.49 -1.58
N GLY A 63 9.97 33.42 -1.85
CA GLY A 63 10.75 34.57 -2.32
C GLY A 63 10.23 35.10 -3.65
N ASP A 64 10.67 36.31 -4.00
CA ASP A 64 10.34 37.08 -5.23
C ASP A 64 10.76 36.37 -6.53
N ARG A 65 10.28 35.14 -6.76
CA ARG A 65 10.44 34.42 -8.01
C ARG A 65 9.68 35.21 -9.07
N LYS A 66 10.43 35.83 -9.98
CA LYS A 66 9.89 36.64 -11.08
C LYS A 66 9.40 35.80 -12.27
N GLY A 67 9.52 34.47 -12.24
CA GLY A 67 9.19 33.60 -13.37
C GLY A 67 8.87 32.15 -12.98
N ALA A 68 8.45 31.38 -13.99
CA ALA A 68 8.31 29.94 -13.88
C ALA A 68 9.69 29.28 -13.79
N LEU A 69 9.75 28.16 -13.08
CA LEU A 69 10.94 27.32 -13.02
C LEU A 69 11.16 26.66 -14.39
N ASP A 70 12.40 26.67 -14.87
CA ASP A 70 12.77 26.07 -16.16
C ASP A 70 14.15 25.43 -16.04
N PHE A 71 14.21 24.10 -16.12
CA PHE A 71 15.46 23.35 -16.15
C PHE A 71 15.90 23.04 -17.59
N GLY A 72 15.23 23.58 -18.61
CA GLY A 72 15.49 23.31 -20.03
C GLY A 72 15.38 21.82 -20.37
N ASP A 73 16.30 21.33 -21.20
CA ASP A 73 16.36 19.91 -21.58
C ASP A 73 17.09 19.03 -20.56
N CYS A 74 17.20 19.44 -19.30
CA CYS A 74 17.85 18.63 -18.27
C CYS A 74 16.99 17.40 -17.88
N PHE A 75 17.63 16.43 -17.22
CA PHE A 75 17.02 15.17 -16.76
C PHE A 75 16.57 14.18 -17.85
N GLN A 76 17.10 14.27 -19.08
CA GLN A 76 16.79 13.32 -20.16
C GLN A 76 17.00 11.84 -19.76
N GLY A 77 18.01 11.57 -18.93
CA GLY A 77 18.35 10.22 -18.46
C GLY A 77 17.50 9.69 -17.30
N LEU A 78 16.61 10.52 -16.73
CA LEU A 78 15.86 10.21 -15.52
C LEU A 78 14.81 9.12 -15.78
N ARG A 79 14.82 8.08 -14.95
CA ARG A 79 13.94 6.90 -15.02
C ARG A 79 13.04 6.76 -13.80
N THR A 80 13.51 7.21 -12.65
CA THR A 80 12.76 7.20 -11.39
C THR A 80 12.83 8.56 -10.73
N LEU A 81 11.67 9.09 -10.39
CA LEU A 81 11.53 10.37 -9.73
C LEU A 81 10.66 10.19 -8.48
N GLU A 82 11.20 10.56 -7.33
CA GLU A 82 10.49 10.62 -6.06
C GLU A 82 10.61 12.04 -5.52
N LEU A 83 9.48 12.77 -5.52
CA LEU A 83 9.42 14.15 -5.05
C LEU A 83 8.57 14.22 -3.79
N ARG A 84 9.10 14.85 -2.75
CA ARG A 84 8.37 15.18 -1.54
C ARG A 84 8.32 16.67 -1.33
N GLY A 85 7.18 17.24 -0.95
CA GLY A 85 7.12 18.67 -0.72
C GLY A 85 5.70 19.20 -0.62
N LYS A 86 5.55 20.52 -0.76
CA LYS A 86 4.23 21.12 -0.92
C LYS A 86 3.72 20.85 -2.33
N HIS A 87 2.41 20.74 -2.50
CA HIS A 87 1.75 20.50 -3.79
C HIS A 87 2.27 21.44 -4.88
N LYS A 88 2.32 22.75 -4.59
CA LYS A 88 2.82 23.75 -5.53
C LYS A 88 4.27 23.50 -5.91
N ASP A 89 5.15 23.33 -4.93
CA ASP A 89 6.59 23.14 -5.14
C ASP A 89 6.87 21.88 -5.95
N VAL A 90 6.19 20.77 -5.62
CA VAL A 90 6.31 19.50 -6.35
C VAL A 90 5.83 19.66 -7.79
N SER A 91 4.71 20.36 -8.01
CA SER A 91 4.17 20.61 -9.34
C SER A 91 5.11 21.49 -10.17
N ASP A 92 5.61 22.58 -9.60
CA ASP A 92 6.53 23.51 -10.26
C ASP A 92 7.82 22.79 -10.70
N VAL A 93 8.39 21.93 -9.84
CA VAL A 93 9.57 21.12 -10.18
C VAL A 93 9.28 20.08 -11.25
N PHE A 94 8.12 19.41 -11.18
CA PHE A 94 7.74 18.40 -12.17
C PHE A 94 7.46 18.99 -13.56
N ILE A 95 6.86 20.18 -13.64
CA ILE A 95 6.63 20.87 -14.92
C ILE A 95 7.93 21.33 -15.55
N ALA A 96 8.87 21.80 -14.74
CA ALA A 96 10.12 22.40 -15.20
C ALA A 96 11.13 21.39 -15.77
N MET A 97 10.91 20.08 -15.58
CA MET A 97 11.82 19.02 -16.02
C MET A 97 11.40 18.39 -17.35
N SER A 98 12.39 17.91 -18.10
CA SER A 98 12.22 17.16 -19.35
C SER A 98 12.72 15.73 -19.17
N ALA A 99 11.83 14.82 -18.73
CA ALA A 99 12.16 13.44 -18.40
C ALA A 99 11.39 12.42 -19.30
N PRO A 100 11.69 12.32 -20.60
CA PRO A 100 10.93 11.45 -21.52
C PRO A 100 11.07 9.95 -21.23
N HIS A 101 12.11 9.55 -20.49
CA HIS A 101 12.40 8.16 -20.13
C HIS A 101 11.93 7.76 -18.73
N LEU A 102 11.05 8.57 -18.13
CA LEU A 102 10.54 8.31 -16.79
C LEU A 102 9.62 7.08 -16.76
N HIS A 103 9.94 6.12 -15.91
CA HIS A 103 9.20 4.87 -15.75
C HIS A 103 8.46 4.80 -14.41
N LEU A 104 9.01 5.42 -13.37
CA LEU A 104 8.43 5.44 -12.03
C LEU A 104 8.34 6.87 -11.52
N ILE A 105 7.14 7.25 -11.08
CA ILE A 105 6.87 8.51 -10.38
C ILE A 105 6.38 8.20 -8.97
N ALA A 106 6.96 8.84 -7.95
CA ALA A 106 6.44 8.88 -6.59
C ALA A 106 6.28 10.33 -6.12
N LEU A 107 5.10 10.71 -5.65
CA LEU A 107 4.79 12.07 -5.21
C LEU A 107 4.26 12.08 -3.78
N ASP A 108 4.99 12.73 -2.87
CA ASP A 108 4.62 12.87 -1.47
C ASP A 108 4.20 14.32 -1.18
N PHE A 109 2.92 14.55 -0.92
CA PHE A 109 2.36 15.85 -0.61
C PHE A 109 2.29 16.09 0.90
N THR A 110 2.97 17.15 1.37
CA THR A 110 3.12 17.49 2.79
C THR A 110 2.14 18.55 3.30
N ASP A 111 1.45 19.24 2.40
CA ASP A 111 0.40 20.21 2.68
C ASP A 111 -0.98 19.69 2.27
N PRO A 112 -2.07 20.19 2.89
CA PRO A 112 -3.41 19.86 2.45
C PRO A 112 -3.62 20.37 1.02
N PRO A 113 -4.36 19.65 0.16
CA PRO A 113 -4.75 20.18 -1.14
C PRO A 113 -5.51 21.50 -0.93
N SER A 114 -5.07 22.56 -1.59
CA SER A 114 -5.66 23.89 -1.42
C SER A 114 -7.11 23.89 -1.90
N THR A 115 -8.06 24.07 -0.96
CA THR A 115 -9.51 24.17 -1.24
C THR A 115 -9.88 25.29 -2.23
N ASN A 116 -9.03 26.31 -2.33
CA ASN A 116 -9.24 27.46 -3.22
C ASN A 116 -8.91 27.16 -4.69
N VAL A 117 -8.31 26.00 -4.99
CA VAL A 117 -8.05 25.59 -6.37
C VAL A 117 -9.01 24.45 -6.67
N PRO A 118 -10.01 24.65 -7.56
CA PRO A 118 -11.00 23.61 -7.90
C PRO A 118 -10.38 22.39 -8.60
N ASN A 119 -9.07 22.38 -8.82
CA ASN A 119 -8.37 21.37 -9.56
C ASN A 119 -7.54 20.51 -8.61
N SER A 120 -7.72 19.19 -8.72
CA SER A 120 -6.88 18.17 -8.08
C SER A 120 -5.40 18.49 -8.28
N PRO A 121 -4.51 18.14 -7.31
CA PRO A 121 -3.07 18.35 -7.45
C PRO A 121 -2.49 17.79 -8.75
N PHE A 122 -3.14 16.79 -9.33
CA PHE A 122 -2.73 16.14 -10.56
C PHE A 122 -3.08 16.91 -11.84
N SER A 123 -4.01 17.88 -11.83
CA SER A 123 -4.41 18.60 -13.06
C SER A 123 -3.23 19.28 -13.75
N THR A 124 -2.30 19.77 -12.95
CA THR A 124 -1.12 20.51 -13.40
C THR A 124 0.00 19.55 -13.82
N ILE A 125 0.15 18.42 -13.13
CA ILE A 125 1.23 17.45 -13.34
C ILE A 125 0.92 16.53 -14.53
N VAL A 126 -0.32 16.07 -14.66
CA VAL A 126 -0.76 15.04 -15.62
C VAL A 126 -0.38 15.32 -17.09
N PRO A 127 -0.51 16.56 -17.62
CA PRO A 127 -0.08 16.84 -19.00
C PRO A 127 1.39 16.49 -19.27
N HIS A 128 2.24 16.64 -18.25
CA HIS A 128 3.69 16.47 -18.33
C HIS A 128 4.16 15.02 -18.05
N ILE A 129 3.26 14.14 -17.63
CA ILE A 129 3.60 12.74 -17.38
C ILE A 129 3.87 12.02 -18.72
N PRO A 130 5.05 11.42 -18.92
CA PRO A 130 5.37 10.73 -20.16
C PRO A 130 4.65 9.36 -20.24
N ASN A 131 4.38 8.90 -21.46
CA ASN A 131 3.67 7.63 -21.71
C ASN A 131 4.48 6.37 -21.35
N THR A 132 5.76 6.55 -20.98
CA THR A 132 6.72 5.52 -20.56
C THR A 132 6.55 5.09 -19.10
N VAL A 133 5.71 5.80 -18.33
CA VAL A 133 5.43 5.50 -16.93
C VAL A 133 4.65 4.21 -16.79
N THR A 134 5.18 3.33 -15.96
CA THR A 134 4.62 2.01 -15.62
C THR A 134 4.35 1.85 -14.13
N GLY A 135 4.96 2.70 -13.29
CA GLY A 135 4.71 2.77 -11.85
C GLY A 135 4.37 4.18 -11.40
N PHE A 136 3.31 4.33 -10.61
CA PHE A 136 2.91 5.60 -10.03
C PHE A 136 2.58 5.41 -8.55
N SER A 137 3.22 6.20 -7.69
CA SER A 137 3.00 6.23 -6.26
C SER A 137 2.64 7.64 -5.80
N CYS A 138 1.70 7.75 -4.87
CA CYS A 138 1.34 9.01 -4.26
C CYS A 138 1.09 8.85 -2.75
N ALA A 139 1.63 9.76 -1.95
CA ALA A 139 1.33 9.85 -0.52
C ALA A 139 0.78 11.23 -0.15
N PHE A 140 -0.31 11.23 0.61
CA PHE A 140 -0.85 12.42 1.26
C PHE A 140 -0.49 12.40 2.74
N CYS A 141 0.55 13.15 3.11
CA CYS A 141 1.06 13.26 4.47
C CYS A 141 0.29 14.30 5.32
N ALA A 142 -0.55 15.12 4.69
CA ALA A 142 -1.44 16.07 5.34
C ALA A 142 -2.88 15.54 5.45
N VAL A 143 -3.69 16.21 6.27
CA VAL A 143 -5.14 15.95 6.32
C VAL A 143 -5.77 16.45 5.02
N LEU A 144 -6.51 15.59 4.34
CA LEU A 144 -7.38 15.94 3.23
C LEU A 144 -8.65 16.62 3.76
N ASP A 145 -8.82 17.90 3.44
CA ASP A 145 -10.00 18.70 3.77
C ASP A 145 -10.38 19.58 2.56
N PRO A 146 -11.56 19.41 1.95
CA PRO A 146 -12.59 18.43 2.31
C PRO A 146 -12.14 17.00 2.03
N LEU A 147 -12.73 16.05 2.75
CA LEU A 147 -12.49 14.63 2.54
C LEU A 147 -13.04 14.20 1.15
N PRO A 148 -12.25 13.50 0.31
CA PRO A 148 -12.74 13.01 -0.97
C PRO A 148 -13.87 11.98 -0.77
N LYS A 149 -14.93 12.08 -1.57
CA LYS A 149 -16.09 11.17 -1.48
C LYS A 149 -15.83 9.84 -2.18
N SER A 150 -14.90 9.86 -3.14
CA SER A 150 -14.47 8.72 -3.94
C SER A 150 -12.98 8.84 -4.27
N LEU A 151 -12.39 7.73 -4.72
CA LEU A 151 -11.00 7.73 -5.17
C LEU A 151 -10.84 8.55 -6.46
N SER A 152 -11.83 8.51 -7.34
CA SER A 152 -11.85 9.28 -8.59
C SER A 152 -11.84 10.79 -8.37
N ASP A 153 -12.45 11.31 -7.30
CA ASP A 153 -12.36 12.74 -6.95
C ASP A 153 -10.91 13.18 -6.69
N LEU A 154 -10.10 12.29 -6.11
CA LEU A 154 -8.71 12.57 -5.77
C LEU A 154 -7.80 12.44 -6.99
N LEU A 155 -7.95 11.35 -7.75
CA LEU A 155 -7.09 11.02 -8.89
C LEU A 155 -7.42 11.85 -10.13
N GLY A 156 -8.68 12.29 -10.26
CA GLY A 156 -9.17 13.16 -11.32
C GLY A 156 -8.68 12.76 -12.72
N PRO A 157 -7.75 13.53 -13.33
CA PRO A 157 -7.31 13.33 -14.70
C PRO A 157 -6.24 12.24 -14.89
N LEU A 158 -5.76 11.60 -13.81
CA LEU A 158 -4.68 10.63 -13.87
C LEU A 158 -5.02 9.36 -14.67
N PRO A 159 -6.19 8.70 -14.50
CA PRO A 159 -6.46 7.41 -15.13
C PRO A 159 -6.25 7.37 -16.66
N PRO A 160 -6.85 8.26 -17.48
CA PRO A 160 -6.69 8.20 -18.93
C PRO A 160 -5.27 8.54 -19.41
N ARG A 161 -4.40 9.12 -18.58
CA ARG A 161 -3.04 9.52 -18.96
C ARG A 161 -2.03 8.37 -18.93
N LEU A 162 -2.30 7.34 -18.14
CA LEU A 162 -1.36 6.27 -17.82
C LEU A 162 -1.83 4.90 -18.33
N PRO A 163 -2.03 4.70 -19.64
CA PRO A 163 -2.59 3.44 -20.16
C PRO A 163 -1.68 2.22 -19.96
N ASN A 164 -0.38 2.45 -19.73
CA ASN A 164 0.63 1.41 -19.53
C ASN A 164 0.92 1.15 -18.03
N LEU A 165 0.07 1.63 -17.13
CA LEU A 165 0.32 1.51 -15.70
C LEU A 165 0.21 0.06 -15.23
N ALA A 166 1.29 -0.45 -14.64
CA ALA A 166 1.38 -1.79 -14.07
C ALA A 166 1.38 -1.76 -12.54
N SER A 167 1.87 -0.68 -11.91
CA SER A 167 1.87 -0.52 -10.45
C SER A 167 1.28 0.83 -10.07
N PHE A 168 0.30 0.81 -9.17
CA PHE A 168 -0.29 2.00 -8.59
C PHE A 168 -0.33 1.89 -7.06
N ASP A 169 0.26 2.88 -6.40
CA ASP A 169 0.30 3.00 -4.95
C ASP A 169 -0.29 4.35 -4.52
N LEU A 170 -1.23 4.32 -3.59
CA LEU A 170 -1.81 5.50 -2.97
C LEU A 170 -1.86 5.31 -1.46
N THR A 171 -1.24 6.23 -0.73
CA THR A 171 -1.25 6.24 0.73
C THR A 171 -1.82 7.55 1.26
N SER A 172 -2.72 7.48 2.25
CA SER A 172 -3.08 8.64 3.07
C SER A 172 -2.68 8.43 4.51
N GLU A 173 -1.84 9.31 5.05
CA GLU A 173 -1.33 9.18 6.42
C GLU A 173 -2.32 9.65 7.48
N LYS A 174 -3.14 10.64 7.14
CA LYS A 174 -3.94 11.38 8.13
C LYS A 174 -5.44 11.43 7.82
N SER A 175 -5.85 10.98 6.63
CA SER A 175 -7.24 10.97 6.22
C SER A 175 -7.71 9.58 5.80
N PRO A 176 -8.98 9.22 6.08
CA PRO A 176 -9.57 8.04 5.47
C PRO A 176 -9.70 8.21 3.96
N LEU A 177 -9.79 7.10 3.23
CA LEU A 177 -10.00 7.09 1.78
C LEU A 177 -11.25 6.28 1.48
N SER A 178 -12.18 6.88 0.72
CA SER A 178 -13.33 6.17 0.17
C SER A 178 -12.94 5.51 -1.14
N VAL A 179 -13.16 4.20 -1.25
CA VAL A 179 -13.02 3.45 -2.50
C VAL A 179 -14.37 2.84 -2.81
N THR A 180 -14.89 3.06 -4.01
CA THR A 180 -16.20 2.56 -4.46
C THR A 180 -16.04 1.49 -5.55
N ASN A 181 -17.11 0.75 -5.83
CA ASN A 181 -17.14 -0.15 -6.98
C ASN A 181 -16.92 0.59 -8.31
N ASP A 182 -17.46 1.82 -8.42
CA ASP A 182 -17.29 2.67 -9.62
C ASP A 182 -15.83 3.10 -9.79
N ASP A 183 -15.14 3.41 -8.68
CA ASP A 183 -13.69 3.70 -8.71
C ASP A 183 -12.92 2.49 -9.24
N LEU A 184 -13.18 1.28 -8.71
CA LEU A 184 -12.51 0.07 -9.17
C LEU A 184 -12.79 -0.22 -10.65
N ALA A 185 -14.04 -0.03 -11.09
CA ALA A 185 -14.43 -0.17 -12.49
C ALA A 185 -13.66 0.82 -13.38
N GLN A 186 -13.63 2.11 -13.01
CA GLN A 186 -12.93 3.15 -13.75
C GLN A 186 -11.42 2.91 -13.82
N LEU A 187 -10.80 2.52 -12.70
CA LEU A 187 -9.37 2.17 -12.69
C LEU A 187 -9.07 0.98 -13.57
N SER A 188 -9.92 -0.05 -13.54
CA SER A 188 -9.74 -1.26 -14.34
C SER A 188 -9.94 -1.02 -15.85
N ASP A 189 -10.80 -0.08 -16.24
CA ASP A 189 -10.97 0.35 -17.63
C ASP A 189 -9.77 1.18 -18.11
N ALA A 190 -9.23 2.02 -17.23
CA ALA A 190 -8.09 2.88 -17.56
C ALA A 190 -6.76 2.12 -17.60
N TRP A 191 -6.58 1.12 -16.72
CA TRP A 191 -5.31 0.42 -16.48
C TRP A 191 -5.46 -1.10 -16.63
N PRO A 192 -5.71 -1.62 -17.84
CA PRO A 192 -5.91 -3.05 -18.07
C PRO A 192 -4.64 -3.90 -17.81
N LEU A 193 -3.46 -3.26 -17.77
CA LEU A 193 -2.16 -3.90 -17.49
C LEU A 193 -1.79 -3.89 -15.99
N LEU A 194 -2.69 -3.46 -15.12
CA LEU A 194 -2.42 -3.30 -13.69
C LEU A 194 -2.10 -4.67 -13.05
N ALA A 195 -0.89 -4.78 -12.51
CA ALA A 195 -0.40 -5.93 -11.76
C ALA A 195 -0.42 -5.67 -10.24
N HIS A 196 -0.24 -4.43 -9.81
CA HIS A 196 -0.25 -4.04 -8.41
C HIS A 196 -1.15 -2.84 -8.19
N LEU A 197 -2.18 -3.01 -7.36
CA LEU A 197 -3.05 -1.93 -6.89
C LEU A 197 -2.97 -1.86 -5.37
N ASN A 198 -2.46 -0.75 -4.84
CA ASN A 198 -2.25 -0.58 -3.41
C ASN A 198 -2.83 0.74 -2.91
N VAL A 199 -4.00 0.69 -2.27
CA VAL A 199 -4.61 1.86 -1.63
C VAL A 199 -4.62 1.63 -0.13
N ARG A 200 -3.88 2.47 0.62
CA ARG A 200 -3.66 2.32 2.06
C ARG A 200 -3.93 3.61 2.82
N VAL A 201 -4.35 3.43 4.07
CA VAL A 201 -4.49 4.48 5.06
C VAL A 201 -3.60 4.13 6.26
N THR A 202 -2.69 5.03 6.63
CA THR A 202 -1.76 4.83 7.76
C THR A 202 -2.29 5.37 9.09
N VAL A 203 -3.51 5.91 9.09
CA VAL A 203 -4.15 6.47 10.28
C VAL A 203 -4.34 5.39 11.36
N SER A 204 -4.25 5.80 12.62
CA SER A 204 -4.62 4.96 13.77
C SER A 204 -5.98 4.28 13.58
N ALA A 205 -6.09 3.02 14.03
CA ALA A 205 -7.22 2.12 13.83
C ALA A 205 -8.60 2.69 14.20
N ALA A 206 -8.66 3.76 15.00
CA ALA A 206 -9.88 4.42 15.44
C ALA A 206 -10.69 5.09 14.31
N ARG A 207 -10.20 5.12 13.06
CA ARG A 207 -10.88 5.79 11.92
C ARG A 207 -11.34 4.87 10.79
N PHE A 208 -11.31 3.56 11.00
CA PHE A 208 -11.93 2.64 10.04
C PHE A 208 -13.43 2.49 10.32
N ASN A 209 -14.17 2.03 9.31
CA ASN A 209 -15.62 1.80 9.40
C ASN A 209 -16.48 3.06 9.61
N LEU A 210 -15.96 4.25 9.26
CA LEU A 210 -16.74 5.48 9.30
C LEU A 210 -17.91 5.39 8.31
N GLN A 211 -19.10 5.84 8.72
CA GLN A 211 -20.30 5.81 7.87
C GLN A 211 -20.17 6.70 6.62
N THR A 212 -19.31 7.71 6.68
CA THR A 212 -19.01 8.61 5.57
C THR A 212 -18.06 8.01 4.54
N VAL A 213 -17.33 6.95 4.90
CA VAL A 213 -16.37 6.28 4.04
C VAL A 213 -17.06 5.20 3.23
N ARG A 214 -16.99 5.31 1.91
CA ARG A 214 -17.51 4.29 1.00
C ARG A 214 -16.47 3.19 0.78
N ARG A 215 -16.96 1.98 0.55
CA ARG A 215 -16.15 0.76 0.45
C ARG A 215 -16.61 -0.04 -0.78
N PRO A 216 -15.71 -0.71 -1.49
CA PRO A 216 -16.10 -1.64 -2.52
C PRO A 216 -16.64 -2.93 -1.88
N ASP A 217 -17.43 -3.67 -2.63
CA ASP A 217 -17.88 -5.03 -2.28
C ASP A 217 -17.18 -6.08 -3.15
N VAL A 218 -17.53 -7.35 -2.96
CA VAL A 218 -16.99 -8.47 -3.74
C VAL A 218 -17.31 -8.39 -5.24
N HIS A 219 -18.39 -7.71 -5.63
CA HIS A 219 -18.72 -7.49 -7.04
C HIS A 219 -17.79 -6.44 -7.67
N GLY A 220 -17.42 -5.40 -6.92
CA GLY A 220 -16.37 -4.45 -7.33
C GLY A 220 -15.03 -5.15 -7.55
N LEU A 221 -14.66 -6.08 -6.66
CA LEU A 221 -13.44 -6.89 -6.82
C LEU A 221 -13.49 -7.78 -8.06
N ALA A 222 -14.65 -8.40 -8.33
CA ALA A 222 -14.85 -9.24 -9.50
C ALA A 222 -14.72 -8.43 -10.80
N ALA A 223 -15.30 -7.24 -10.85
CA ALA A 223 -15.21 -6.35 -12.01
C ALA A 223 -13.77 -5.92 -12.29
N LEU A 224 -13.02 -5.55 -11.24
CA LEU A 224 -11.60 -5.23 -11.34
C LEU A 224 -10.79 -6.42 -11.90
N ALA A 225 -10.97 -7.60 -11.30
CA ALA A 225 -10.24 -8.82 -11.69
C ALA A 225 -10.54 -9.25 -13.13
N GLN A 226 -11.77 -9.07 -13.61
CA GLN A 226 -12.15 -9.41 -14.97
C GLN A 226 -11.43 -8.54 -16.02
N ARG A 227 -11.15 -7.28 -15.68
CA ARG A 227 -10.55 -6.29 -16.58
C ARG A 227 -9.03 -6.15 -16.43
N CYS A 228 -8.48 -6.56 -15.29
CA CYS A 228 -7.04 -6.55 -15.00
C CYS A 228 -6.51 -7.98 -14.79
N PRO A 229 -6.39 -8.81 -15.85
CA PRO A 229 -6.01 -10.23 -15.72
C PRO A 229 -4.60 -10.48 -15.19
N GLN A 230 -3.76 -9.43 -15.16
CA GLN A 230 -2.38 -9.49 -14.63
C GLN A 230 -2.30 -9.10 -13.15
N LEU A 231 -3.42 -8.76 -12.50
CA LEU A 231 -3.42 -8.29 -11.12
C LEU A 231 -2.91 -9.38 -10.15
N GLU A 232 -1.74 -9.15 -9.57
CA GLU A 232 -1.11 -10.06 -8.61
C GLU A 232 -1.26 -9.59 -7.17
N THR A 233 -1.28 -8.27 -6.95
CA THR A 233 -1.38 -7.66 -5.62
C THR A 233 -2.53 -6.66 -5.58
N LEU A 234 -3.41 -6.81 -4.58
CA LEU A 234 -4.51 -5.90 -4.31
C LEU A 234 -4.56 -5.54 -2.83
N HIS A 235 -4.32 -4.28 -2.51
CA HIS A 235 -4.52 -3.74 -1.17
C HIS A 235 -5.59 -2.66 -1.17
N LEU A 236 -6.53 -2.78 -0.24
CA LEU A 236 -7.64 -1.84 -0.09
C LEU A 236 -7.74 -1.38 1.37
N PRO A 237 -8.19 -0.13 1.62
CA PRO A 237 -8.39 0.33 2.98
C PRO A 237 -9.49 -0.46 3.67
N GLU A 238 -10.64 -0.59 3.01
CA GLU A 238 -11.81 -1.24 3.57
C GLU A 238 -12.54 -2.09 2.53
N LEU A 239 -13.24 -3.14 2.97
CA LEU A 239 -14.10 -3.98 2.15
C LEU A 239 -15.49 -4.11 2.81
N ASP A 240 -16.55 -3.86 2.05
CA ASP A 240 -17.92 -4.13 2.50
C ASP A 240 -18.31 -5.58 2.20
N ILE A 241 -18.67 -6.31 3.25
CA ILE A 241 -19.16 -7.69 3.17
C ILE A 241 -20.60 -7.81 3.69
N ASP A 242 -21.21 -6.74 4.19
CA ASP A 242 -22.53 -6.78 4.84
C ASP A 242 -23.68 -6.79 3.83
N LYS A 243 -23.38 -6.45 2.57
CA LYS A 243 -24.39 -6.25 1.53
C LYS A 243 -24.25 -7.26 0.39
N PRO A 244 -25.15 -8.24 0.28
CA PRO A 244 -25.48 -8.79 -1.02
C PRO A 244 -26.27 -7.70 -1.78
N SER A 245 -25.59 -6.81 -2.51
CA SER A 245 -26.22 -5.69 -3.23
C SER A 245 -27.49 -6.11 -3.99
N PRO A 246 -28.60 -5.37 -3.80
CA PRO A 246 -28.99 -4.45 -4.86
C PRO A 246 -29.05 -3.02 -4.30
N SER A 247 -28.04 -2.22 -4.61
CA SER A 247 -27.87 -0.84 -4.16
C SER A 247 -29.05 0.05 -4.55
N GLY A 248 -29.95 0.25 -3.60
CA GLY A 248 -30.97 1.29 -3.63
C GLY A 248 -31.76 1.25 -2.33
N ASN A 249 -31.42 2.11 -1.36
CA ASN A 249 -32.27 2.38 -0.20
C ASN A 249 -33.54 3.17 -0.60
N GLY A 250 -33.99 3.03 -1.85
CA GLY A 250 -35.23 3.61 -2.32
C GLY A 250 -36.40 2.73 -1.86
N PRO A 251 -37.53 3.32 -1.45
CA PRO A 251 -38.73 2.58 -1.06
C PRO A 251 -39.31 1.71 -2.21
N ASP A 252 -38.81 1.86 -3.44
CA ASP A 252 -39.18 1.08 -4.63
C ASP A 252 -38.14 0.02 -5.03
N ALA A 253 -37.22 -0.36 -4.15
CA ALA A 253 -36.26 -1.43 -4.41
C ALA A 253 -36.99 -2.80 -4.41
N VAL A 254 -37.65 -3.09 -5.52
CA VAL A 254 -38.12 -4.43 -5.89
C VAL A 254 -36.97 -5.39 -5.60
N GLU A 255 -37.25 -6.40 -4.78
CA GLU A 255 -36.35 -7.46 -4.33
C GLU A 255 -35.65 -8.09 -5.55
N LYS A 256 -34.53 -7.49 -5.96
CA LYS A 256 -33.79 -7.92 -7.13
C LYS A 256 -33.01 -9.15 -6.70
N ALA A 257 -33.22 -10.26 -7.42
CA ALA A 257 -32.52 -11.51 -7.15
C ALA A 257 -31.00 -11.25 -7.03
N PRO A 258 -30.32 -11.88 -6.06
CA PRO A 258 -28.91 -11.66 -5.82
C PRO A 258 -28.10 -11.94 -7.09
N VAL A 259 -27.23 -11.00 -7.46
CA VAL A 259 -26.38 -11.15 -8.65
C VAL A 259 -25.32 -12.21 -8.35
N PRO A 260 -25.28 -13.33 -9.11
CA PRO A 260 -24.32 -14.39 -8.86
C PRO A 260 -22.90 -13.91 -9.09
N ILE A 261 -21.98 -14.35 -8.23
CA ILE A 261 -20.55 -14.00 -8.34
C ILE A 261 -19.92 -14.92 -9.39
N PRO A 262 -19.27 -14.36 -10.43
CA PRO A 262 -18.67 -15.18 -11.47
C PRO A 262 -17.49 -15.98 -10.94
N PHE A 263 -17.31 -17.19 -11.46
CA PHE A 263 -16.10 -17.97 -11.22
C PHE A 263 -14.99 -17.50 -12.17
N LEU A 264 -14.02 -16.72 -11.67
CA LEU A 264 -12.97 -16.13 -12.50
C LEU A 264 -11.67 -16.93 -12.49
N SER A 265 -11.37 -17.68 -11.42
CA SER A 265 -10.07 -18.33 -11.24
C SER A 265 -8.87 -17.39 -11.44
N HIS A 266 -9.00 -16.16 -10.95
CA HIS A 266 -8.03 -15.10 -11.17
C HIS A 266 -6.70 -15.38 -10.42
N ARG A 267 -5.58 -14.96 -11.00
CA ARG A 267 -4.20 -15.21 -10.49
C ARG A 267 -3.74 -14.26 -9.38
N LEU A 268 -4.68 -13.65 -8.66
CA LEU A 268 -4.35 -12.75 -7.57
C LEU A 268 -3.62 -13.55 -6.48
N LYS A 269 -2.43 -13.10 -6.07
CA LYS A 269 -1.59 -13.77 -5.08
C LYS A 269 -1.74 -13.11 -3.72
N GLU A 270 -1.88 -11.79 -3.67
CA GLU A 270 -1.94 -11.03 -2.43
C GLU A 270 -3.21 -10.17 -2.39
N LEU A 271 -3.99 -10.36 -1.32
CA LEU A 271 -5.14 -9.54 -0.99
C LEU A 271 -5.01 -9.05 0.45
N LEU A 272 -4.80 -7.75 0.63
CA LEU A 272 -4.74 -7.11 1.95
C LEU A 272 -5.88 -6.13 2.08
N VAL A 273 -6.70 -6.30 3.11
CA VAL A 273 -7.74 -5.34 3.47
C VAL A 273 -7.46 -4.85 4.88
N GLN A 274 -7.36 -3.53 5.09
CA GLN A 274 -7.01 -3.00 6.41
C GLN A 274 -8.18 -3.11 7.40
N SER A 275 -9.42 -3.04 6.91
CA SER A 275 -10.62 -3.27 7.69
C SER A 275 -11.76 -3.87 6.87
N VAL A 276 -12.62 -4.65 7.52
CA VAL A 276 -13.82 -5.22 6.92
C VAL A 276 -15.04 -4.66 7.65
N SER A 277 -16.15 -4.46 6.94
CA SER A 277 -17.39 -4.00 7.55
C SER A 277 -17.89 -4.98 8.64
N LEU A 278 -18.58 -4.45 9.65
CA LEU A 278 -19.13 -5.23 10.75
C LEU A 278 -20.36 -6.02 10.29
N ALA A 279 -20.14 -7.14 9.62
CA ALA A 279 -21.22 -7.99 9.13
C ALA A 279 -21.43 -9.25 10.00
N PRO A 280 -22.63 -9.85 9.96
CA PRO A 280 -22.91 -11.14 10.60
C PRO A 280 -21.96 -12.24 10.11
N THR A 281 -21.73 -13.26 10.94
CA THR A 281 -20.87 -14.41 10.60
C THR A 281 -21.26 -15.10 9.30
N LYS A 282 -22.56 -15.17 8.98
CA LYS A 282 -23.05 -15.71 7.70
C LYS A 282 -22.46 -14.95 6.50
N ALA A 283 -22.51 -13.62 6.53
CA ALA A 283 -21.99 -12.78 5.46
C ALA A 283 -20.45 -12.88 5.34
N GLN A 284 -19.74 -13.06 6.45
CA GLN A 284 -18.30 -13.34 6.46
C GLN A 284 -17.97 -14.66 5.72
N HIS A 285 -18.76 -15.72 5.94
CA HIS A 285 -18.59 -16.97 5.21
C HIS A 285 -18.94 -16.84 3.72
N GLU A 286 -20.01 -16.12 3.38
CA GLU A 286 -20.37 -15.85 1.98
C GLU A 286 -19.27 -15.06 1.26
N ALA A 287 -18.69 -14.06 1.92
CA ALA A 287 -17.54 -13.32 1.39
C ALA A 287 -16.31 -14.22 1.20
N ALA A 288 -16.03 -15.14 2.12
CA ALA A 288 -14.95 -16.10 1.94
C ALA A 288 -15.18 -17.02 0.73
N VAL A 289 -16.41 -17.51 0.54
CA VAL A 289 -16.77 -18.32 -0.65
C VAL A 289 -16.61 -17.51 -1.93
N ALA A 290 -17.07 -16.26 -1.93
CA ALA A 290 -16.91 -15.33 -3.05
C ALA A 290 -15.43 -15.12 -3.41
N LEU A 291 -14.61 -14.78 -2.41
CA LEU A 291 -13.17 -14.57 -2.59
C LEU A 291 -12.46 -15.83 -3.09
N ASP A 292 -12.85 -17.01 -2.63
CA ASP A 292 -12.31 -18.29 -3.10
C ASP A 292 -12.65 -18.58 -4.57
N MET A 293 -13.88 -18.25 -4.99
CA MET A 293 -14.31 -18.38 -6.38
C MET A 293 -13.60 -17.40 -7.33
N LEU A 294 -13.37 -16.18 -6.85
CA LEU A 294 -12.69 -15.14 -7.61
C LEU A 294 -11.18 -15.39 -7.67
N PHE A 295 -10.56 -15.71 -6.53
CA PHE A 295 -9.11 -15.71 -6.34
C PHE A 295 -8.61 -17.02 -5.67
N PRO A 296 -8.76 -18.19 -6.32
CA PRO A 296 -8.39 -19.47 -5.72
C PRO A 296 -6.88 -19.64 -5.47
N TYR A 297 -6.05 -18.73 -5.99
CA TYR A 297 -4.58 -18.75 -5.90
C TYR A 297 -3.99 -17.83 -4.82
N LEU A 298 -4.83 -17.21 -3.98
CA LEU A 298 -4.36 -16.34 -2.90
C LEU A 298 -3.34 -17.04 -1.98
N ASP A 299 -2.26 -16.35 -1.65
CA ASP A 299 -1.32 -16.78 -0.63
C ASP A 299 -1.86 -16.41 0.76
N LEU A 300 -2.46 -17.38 1.44
CA LEU A 300 -3.02 -17.17 2.76
C LEU A 300 -1.96 -16.83 3.82
N ARG A 301 -0.67 -17.02 3.55
CA ARG A 301 0.41 -16.68 4.48
C ARG A 301 0.59 -15.16 4.57
N THR A 302 0.48 -14.45 3.45
CA THR A 302 0.59 -12.97 3.42
C THR A 302 -0.68 -12.30 3.95
N MET A 303 -1.83 -12.97 3.83
CA MET A 303 -3.13 -12.48 4.31
C MET A 303 -3.36 -12.62 5.82
N ARG A 304 -2.42 -13.23 6.56
CA ARG A 304 -2.63 -13.61 7.96
C ARG A 304 -2.94 -12.38 8.83
N PRO A 305 -4.05 -12.39 9.60
CA PRO A 305 -4.36 -11.31 10.52
C PRO A 305 -3.20 -11.01 11.48
N GLY A 306 -2.84 -9.73 11.63
CA GLY A 306 -1.80 -9.26 12.56
C GLY A 306 -0.38 -9.19 12.00
N GLN A 307 -0.12 -9.69 10.78
CA GLN A 307 1.22 -9.60 10.18
C GLN A 307 1.52 -8.22 9.56
N GLY A 308 0.48 -7.40 9.31
CA GLY A 308 0.55 -6.12 8.61
C GLY A 308 0.82 -4.86 9.45
N GLY A 309 1.41 -4.97 10.65
CA GLY A 309 1.90 -3.82 11.43
C GLY A 309 0.84 -2.91 12.08
N ALA A 310 -0.40 -2.91 11.60
CA ALA A 310 -1.53 -2.25 12.26
C ALA A 310 -2.42 -3.30 12.91
N ALA A 311 -2.31 -3.47 14.23
CA ALA A 311 -3.24 -4.25 15.02
C ALA A 311 -4.60 -3.52 15.07
N THR A 312 -5.40 -3.61 14.01
CA THR A 312 -6.72 -2.98 13.96
C THR A 312 -7.74 -3.81 14.75
N ALA A 313 -8.61 -3.12 15.50
CA ALA A 313 -9.67 -3.71 16.33
C ALA A 313 -10.70 -4.55 15.53
N THR A 314 -10.69 -4.47 14.20
CA THR A 314 -11.58 -5.20 13.28
C THR A 314 -11.04 -6.56 12.85
N GLY A 315 -9.91 -7.01 13.44
CA GLY A 315 -9.28 -8.29 13.12
C GLY A 315 -10.18 -9.53 13.25
N GLY A 316 -11.29 -9.46 13.99
CA GLY A 316 -12.22 -10.59 14.16
C GLY A 316 -12.88 -11.05 12.85
N ALA A 317 -13.51 -10.14 12.10
CA ALA A 317 -14.22 -10.51 10.87
C ALA A 317 -13.26 -11.00 9.78
N TRP A 318 -12.13 -10.32 9.59
CA TRP A 318 -11.11 -10.75 8.64
C TRP A 318 -10.49 -12.10 9.04
N ALA A 319 -10.27 -12.36 10.33
CA ALA A 319 -9.80 -13.66 10.79
C ALA A 319 -10.80 -14.78 10.48
N THR A 320 -12.10 -14.54 10.59
CA THR A 320 -13.14 -15.52 10.20
C THR A 320 -13.09 -15.81 8.70
N ILE A 321 -13.00 -14.77 7.87
CA ILE A 321 -12.88 -14.90 6.40
C ILE A 321 -11.64 -15.72 6.06
N TRP A 322 -10.48 -15.32 6.59
CA TRP A 322 -9.20 -15.98 6.38
C TRP A 322 -9.22 -17.46 6.79
N ARG A 323 -9.78 -17.79 7.96
CA ARG A 323 -9.94 -19.19 8.40
C ARG A 323 -10.84 -19.99 7.47
N THR A 324 -11.92 -19.38 6.98
CA THR A 324 -12.85 -20.04 6.06
C THR A 324 -12.16 -20.34 4.73
N LEU A 325 -11.41 -19.39 4.18
CA LEU A 325 -10.58 -19.57 2.98
C LEU A 325 -9.56 -20.71 3.16
N GLU A 326 -8.91 -20.76 4.33
CA GLU A 326 -7.98 -21.83 4.67
C GLU A 326 -8.68 -23.20 4.59
N ILE A 327 -9.81 -23.38 5.28
CA ILE A 327 -10.59 -24.61 5.26
C ILE A 327 -10.98 -25.02 3.83
N MET A 328 -11.46 -24.08 3.02
CA MET A 328 -11.85 -24.35 1.62
C MET A 328 -10.65 -24.83 0.78
N ARG A 329 -9.47 -24.22 0.97
CA ARG A 329 -8.23 -24.60 0.28
C ARG A 329 -7.79 -26.02 0.66
N TRP A 330 -7.81 -26.35 1.95
CA TRP A 330 -7.53 -27.73 2.41
C TRP A 330 -8.52 -28.73 1.79
N GLY A 331 -9.81 -28.37 1.71
CA GLY A 331 -10.83 -29.19 1.04
C GLY A 331 -10.51 -29.48 -0.43
N ARG A 332 -10.09 -28.47 -1.21
CA ARG A 332 -9.69 -28.66 -2.61
C ARG A 332 -8.44 -29.52 -2.76
N GLN A 333 -7.43 -29.31 -1.91
CA GLN A 333 -6.21 -30.10 -1.93
C GLN A 333 -6.51 -31.58 -1.65
N ASN A 334 -7.31 -31.86 -0.61
CA ASN A 334 -7.72 -33.23 -0.28
C ASN A 334 -8.54 -33.88 -1.41
N ARG A 335 -9.42 -33.11 -2.06
CA ARG A 335 -10.18 -33.59 -3.20
C ARG A 335 -9.28 -33.92 -4.39
N ALA A 336 -8.31 -33.06 -4.70
CA ALA A 336 -7.34 -33.30 -5.76
C ALA A 336 -6.47 -34.55 -5.48
N LEU A 337 -6.08 -34.77 -4.21
CA LEU A 337 -5.37 -35.98 -3.80
C LEU A 337 -6.25 -37.24 -3.92
N ALA A 338 -7.54 -37.13 -3.60
CA ALA A 338 -8.47 -38.25 -3.74
C ALA A 338 -8.76 -38.60 -5.22
N GLU A 339 -8.90 -37.59 -6.08
CA GLU A 339 -9.16 -37.78 -7.52
C GLU A 339 -7.90 -38.19 -8.30
N GLY A 340 -6.70 -37.76 -7.87
CA GLY A 340 -5.42 -38.07 -8.52
C GLY A 340 -4.79 -39.42 -8.12
N GLY A 341 -5.35 -40.11 -7.12
CA GLY A 341 -4.76 -41.33 -6.56
C GLY A 341 -3.52 -41.06 -5.69
N CYS A 342 -3.14 -42.02 -4.83
CA CYS A 342 -2.01 -41.87 -3.90
C CYS A 342 -0.66 -41.56 -4.60
N ASP A 343 -0.53 -41.91 -5.88
CA ASP A 343 0.69 -41.72 -6.67
C ASP A 343 0.98 -40.24 -7.00
N ALA A 344 -0.05 -39.38 -7.06
CA ALA A 344 0.11 -37.94 -7.28
C ALA A 344 0.54 -37.17 -6.00
N ALA A 345 0.49 -37.84 -4.84
CA ALA A 345 0.73 -37.23 -3.53
C ALA A 345 2.17 -37.42 -3.02
N VAL A 346 2.95 -38.29 -3.65
CA VAL A 346 4.35 -38.51 -3.29
C VAL A 346 5.14 -37.37 -3.92
N PRO A 347 5.66 -36.39 -3.14
CA PRO A 347 6.56 -35.40 -3.70
C PRO A 347 7.70 -36.16 -4.38
N GLU A 348 7.94 -35.88 -5.66
CA GLU A 348 9.09 -36.43 -6.39
C GLU A 348 10.32 -36.20 -5.52
N VAL A 349 10.83 -37.27 -4.91
CA VAL A 349 12.10 -37.23 -4.21
C VAL A 349 13.10 -36.94 -5.31
N PRO A 350 13.79 -35.78 -5.31
CA PRO A 350 14.79 -35.49 -6.32
C PRO A 350 15.75 -36.67 -6.32
N ASP A 351 15.96 -37.29 -7.49
CA ASP A 351 16.89 -38.41 -7.64
C ASP A 351 18.19 -38.01 -6.96
N MET A 352 18.42 -38.61 -5.79
CA MET A 352 19.64 -38.37 -5.03
C MET A 352 20.78 -38.71 -5.99
N PRO A 353 21.71 -37.78 -6.26
CA PRO A 353 22.82 -38.06 -7.16
C PRO A 353 23.50 -39.32 -6.63
N ALA A 354 23.47 -40.39 -7.44
CA ALA A 354 24.04 -41.66 -7.08
C ALA A 354 25.48 -41.41 -6.63
N GLU A 355 25.76 -41.56 -5.33
CA GLU A 355 27.09 -41.31 -4.80
C GLU A 355 28.10 -42.19 -5.54
N PRO A 356 29.04 -41.62 -6.29
CA PRO A 356 30.09 -42.38 -6.93
C PRO A 356 31.18 -42.59 -5.87
N GLY A 357 31.05 -43.62 -5.03
CA GLY A 357 32.13 -43.90 -4.09
C GLY A 357 31.82 -44.92 -3.02
N GLY A 358 32.27 -46.15 -3.23
CA GLY A 358 32.30 -47.18 -2.19
C GLY A 358 33.05 -46.73 -0.95
N VAL A 359 32.31 -46.44 0.13
CA VAL A 359 32.87 -46.33 1.48
C VAL A 359 32.52 -47.61 2.23
N ARG A 360 33.57 -48.39 2.52
CA ARG A 360 33.54 -49.60 3.35
C ARG A 360 32.86 -49.32 4.69
N ARG A 361 31.73 -50.01 4.95
CA ARG A 361 31.12 -50.15 6.27
C ARG A 361 32.17 -50.64 7.27
N ARG A 362 32.58 -49.79 8.22
CA ARG A 362 33.20 -50.25 9.47
C ARG A 362 32.09 -50.72 10.40
N LEU A 363 32.14 -52.01 10.75
CA LEU A 363 31.34 -52.63 11.79
C LEU A 363 31.64 -51.94 13.13
N LEU A 364 30.62 -51.35 13.75
CA LEU A 364 30.64 -50.94 15.15
C LEU A 364 30.35 -52.17 16.04
N PRO A 365 30.95 -52.25 17.24
CA PRO A 365 30.76 -53.38 18.16
C PRO A 365 29.40 -53.31 18.89
N PRO A 366 28.94 -54.45 19.46
CA PRO A 366 27.60 -54.56 20.05
C PRO A 366 27.52 -53.79 21.37
N VAL A 367 26.51 -52.93 21.50
CA VAL A 367 26.20 -52.20 22.73
C VAL A 367 25.46 -53.15 23.68
N ALA A 368 26.04 -53.37 24.85
CA ALA A 368 25.47 -54.16 25.94
C ALA A 368 24.23 -53.46 26.55
N HIS A 369 23.22 -54.27 26.89
CA HIS A 369 22.01 -53.87 27.59
C HIS A 369 22.32 -53.21 28.95
N ALA A 370 21.90 -51.96 29.11
CA ALA A 370 21.79 -51.30 30.41
C ALA A 370 20.31 -51.15 30.76
N HIS A 371 19.88 -51.89 31.78
CA HIS A 371 18.61 -51.70 32.49
C HIS A 371 18.63 -50.34 33.18
N ALA A 372 17.80 -49.39 32.72
CA ALA A 372 17.56 -48.13 33.41
C ALA A 372 16.34 -48.25 34.32
N LEU A 373 16.57 -48.09 35.61
CA LEU A 373 15.57 -47.99 36.67
C LEU A 373 14.76 -46.69 36.50
N LEU A 374 13.43 -46.82 36.53
CA LEU A 374 12.49 -45.71 36.62
C LEU A 374 12.73 -44.93 37.92
N GLN A 375 13.15 -43.66 37.81
CA GLN A 375 13.03 -42.70 38.90
C GLN A 375 11.71 -41.92 38.80
N PRO A 376 11.05 -41.62 39.92
CA PRO A 376 9.81 -40.85 39.94
C PRO A 376 10.07 -39.39 39.56
N VAL A 377 9.16 -38.85 38.73
CA VAL A 377 9.12 -37.46 38.29
C VAL A 377 9.02 -36.53 39.50
N GLN A 378 10.09 -35.80 39.80
CA GLN A 378 10.01 -34.65 40.69
C GLN A 378 9.20 -33.55 39.99
N GLN A 379 8.08 -33.17 40.61
CA GLN A 379 7.30 -32.01 40.20
C GLN A 379 8.17 -30.76 40.30
N MET A 380 8.44 -30.12 39.15
CA MET A 380 9.05 -28.80 39.13
C MET A 380 8.07 -27.79 39.75
N PRO A 381 8.56 -26.86 40.59
CA PRO A 381 7.74 -25.76 41.08
C PRO A 381 7.29 -24.87 39.90
N PRO A 382 6.08 -24.30 39.97
CA PRO A 382 5.58 -23.41 38.93
C PRO A 382 6.46 -22.16 38.81
N PRO A 383 6.65 -21.64 37.59
CA PRO A 383 7.46 -20.46 37.35
C PRO A 383 6.86 -19.24 38.08
N PRO A 384 7.71 -18.31 38.57
CA PRO A 384 7.24 -17.12 39.25
C PRO A 384 6.42 -16.23 38.29
N PRO A 385 5.42 -15.50 38.80
CA PRO A 385 4.60 -14.62 37.98
C PRO A 385 5.46 -13.49 37.39
N PRO A 386 5.16 -13.05 36.15
CA PRO A 386 5.89 -11.97 35.50
C PRO A 386 5.70 -10.65 36.27
N PRO A 387 6.72 -9.77 36.27
CA PRO A 387 6.63 -8.48 36.94
C PRO A 387 5.53 -7.61 36.31
N PRO A 388 4.85 -6.76 37.10
CA PRO A 388 3.81 -5.88 36.59
C PRO A 388 4.40 -4.89 35.57
N LEU A 389 3.72 -4.76 34.44
CA LEU A 389 4.09 -3.80 33.40
C LEU A 389 3.97 -2.37 33.94
N PRO A 390 4.92 -1.48 33.63
CA PRO A 390 4.84 -0.08 34.03
C PRO A 390 3.61 0.57 33.40
N LEU A 391 2.82 1.24 34.24
CA LEU A 391 1.66 2.00 33.80
C LEU A 391 2.09 3.13 32.85
N PRO A 392 1.32 3.41 31.79
CA PRO A 392 1.60 4.53 30.90
C PRO A 392 1.54 5.85 31.70
N ILE A 393 2.65 6.57 31.70
CA ILE A 393 2.72 7.94 32.23
C ILE A 393 1.96 8.81 31.22
N PHE A 394 0.71 9.13 31.54
CA PHE A 394 -0.04 10.15 30.81
C PHE A 394 0.57 11.52 31.11
N ASN A 395 1.10 12.17 30.08
CA ASN A 395 1.60 13.53 30.18
C ASN A 395 0.41 14.49 30.21
N ALA A 396 0.23 15.20 31.32
CA ALA A 396 -0.95 16.04 31.60
C ALA A 396 -1.00 17.37 30.79
N ASN A 397 -0.18 17.53 29.74
CA ASN A 397 -0.07 18.77 28.98
C ASN A 397 -0.85 18.79 27.66
N ASP A 398 -1.56 17.72 27.29
CA ASP A 398 -2.38 17.67 26.05
C ASP A 398 -3.86 18.05 26.26
N LEU A 399 -4.18 18.71 27.38
CA LEU A 399 -5.51 19.26 27.65
C LEU A 399 -5.43 20.78 27.80
N HIS A 400 -5.24 21.50 26.69
CA HIS A 400 -5.69 22.88 26.60
C HIS A 400 -6.88 22.97 25.66
N ALA A 401 -8.03 23.15 26.29
CA ALA A 401 -9.32 23.39 25.70
C ALA A 401 -9.32 24.70 24.89
N VAL A 402 -9.94 24.62 23.72
CA VAL A 402 -10.50 25.76 22.98
C VAL A 402 -11.66 26.30 23.81
N MET A 403 -11.42 27.39 24.55
CA MET A 403 -12.48 28.30 24.98
C MET A 403 -12.74 29.26 23.82
N VAL A 404 -13.93 29.18 23.26
CA VAL A 404 -14.49 30.19 22.37
C VAL A 404 -15.09 31.27 23.28
N ASP A 405 -14.52 32.47 23.25
CA ASP A 405 -15.20 33.67 23.74
C ASP A 405 -16.18 34.13 22.65
N ASP A 406 -17.46 33.92 22.92
CA ASP A 406 -18.58 34.63 22.33
C ASP A 406 -18.59 36.04 22.94
N ASP A 407 -18.15 37.06 22.19
CA ASP A 407 -18.44 38.45 22.53
C ASP A 407 -19.20 39.11 21.39
N SER A 408 -20.52 39.05 21.52
CA SER A 408 -21.49 39.77 20.72
C SER A 408 -21.51 41.24 21.12
N GLY A 409 -20.70 42.05 20.45
CA GLY A 409 -20.79 43.51 20.49
C GLY A 409 -21.82 44.02 19.47
N THR A 410 -23.05 44.24 19.94
CA THR A 410 -24.02 45.16 19.33
C THR A 410 -23.55 46.60 19.53
N GLU A 411 -23.27 47.34 18.46
CA GLU A 411 -23.43 48.80 18.47
C GLU A 411 -24.05 49.28 17.16
N SER A 412 -25.08 50.10 17.36
CA SER A 412 -25.89 50.80 16.39
C SER A 412 -25.21 52.11 16.00
N GLU A 413 -25.24 52.46 14.72
CA GLU A 413 -25.64 53.80 14.21
C GLU A 413 -25.97 53.72 12.72
#